data_AF-A0A1B0GLP0-F1
#
_entry.id   AF-A0A1B0GLP0-F1
#
_cell.length_a   1.000
_cell.length_b   1.000
_cell.length_c   1.000
_cell.angle_alpha   90.00
_cell.angle_beta   90.00
_cell.angle_gamma   90.00
#
_symmetry.space_group_name_H-M   'P 1'
#
loop_
_entity.id
_entity.type
_entity.pdbx_description
1 polymer ?
#
loop_
_entity_poly.entity_id
_entity_poly.type
_entity_poly.pdbx_seq_one_letter_code
_entity_poly.pdbx_strand_id
1 'polypeptide(L)'
;MSATRYARQTFIYSAIPFLRQRNFDGLDMDWEYPKGTDDKKNFVLLLKELKEAFDAEAQEIRKPRLLLTAAVPVGPDNVRGGYDVPAVASYLDFINVMAYDFHGKWERETGHNAPLYAPSSDSEWRKQLSVDHAAGLWVKLGAPKEKLVIGMATYGRTFTLANTAKHGPNSPATGGGKAGEYTKEAGFLAYYEICEMLLNGAVYVWDDEMKVPYLVSGDQWVGFDDERSIRNKMKWIKTGGYGGAMVWTVDMDDFSGGVCGGNVKYPLISAMREELRGIKRAKDEKDVDWSKVAATFDDEPVEQQKPLPIKIPVSELLDKVRKPSKINKIKHGLATVDKHCNSSAQVFCYLTSWSAKRPGAGKFEPKGVDAKLCTHLVYAFATLKDHKLSEASGDDPDMYDQVIALREKNPELQILLAIGGWAFGSTPFKELTSNVFRMNQFVYEAIEFLA
;
A
#
# COMPACT_ATOMS: atom_id res chain seq x y z
N MET A 1 0.88 -5.76 -24.45
CA MET A 1 -0.48 -5.85 -24.00
C MET A 1 -1.21 -4.62 -24.49
N SER A 2 -0.75 -3.40 -24.17
CA SER A 2 -1.42 -2.16 -24.60
C SER A 2 -1.25 -1.80 -26.10
N ALA A 3 -0.22 -2.30 -26.78
CA ALA A 3 0.26 -1.83 -28.09
C ALA A 3 -0.74 -1.93 -29.27
N THR A 4 -1.54 -2.99 -29.35
CA THR A 4 -2.50 -3.20 -30.46
C THR A 4 -3.87 -3.53 -29.91
N ARG A 5 -4.94 -3.23 -30.69
CA ARG A 5 -6.31 -3.56 -30.28
C ARG A 5 -6.46 -5.05 -29.99
N TYR A 6 -5.92 -5.89 -30.86
CA TYR A 6 -5.97 -7.34 -30.67
C TYR A 6 -5.34 -7.74 -29.33
N ALA A 7 -4.13 -7.25 -29.03
CA ALA A 7 -3.47 -7.51 -27.76
C ALA A 7 -4.25 -7.05 -26.51
N ARG A 8 -4.87 -5.86 -26.59
CA ARG A 8 -5.70 -5.31 -25.51
C ARG A 8 -6.95 -6.13 -25.30
N GLN A 9 -7.66 -6.45 -26.38
CA GLN A 9 -8.85 -7.30 -26.33
C GLN A 9 -8.52 -8.66 -25.74
N THR A 10 -7.41 -9.28 -26.17
CA THR A 10 -6.99 -10.55 -25.58
C THR A 10 -6.84 -10.37 -24.06
N PHE A 11 -6.10 -9.36 -23.57
CA PHE A 11 -5.98 -9.10 -22.13
C PHE A 11 -7.30 -8.88 -21.40
N ILE A 12 -8.20 -8.09 -21.98
CA ILE A 12 -9.52 -7.80 -21.41
C ILE A 12 -10.33 -9.09 -21.26
N TYR A 13 -10.37 -9.91 -22.31
CA TYR A 13 -11.09 -11.19 -22.29
C TYR A 13 -10.43 -12.24 -21.39
N SER A 14 -9.15 -12.09 -20.98
CA SER A 14 -8.63 -12.86 -19.84
C SER A 14 -9.05 -12.31 -18.48
N ALA A 15 -9.01 -10.99 -18.33
CA ALA A 15 -9.16 -10.38 -17.02
C ALA A 15 -10.57 -10.58 -16.46
N ILE A 16 -11.61 -10.47 -17.30
CA ILE A 16 -13.00 -10.63 -16.86
C ILE A 16 -13.28 -12.01 -16.23
N PRO A 17 -13.10 -13.15 -16.93
CA PRO A 17 -13.41 -14.46 -16.36
C PRO A 17 -12.53 -14.74 -15.15
N PHE A 18 -11.26 -14.34 -15.19
CA PHE A 18 -10.36 -14.42 -14.04
C PHE A 18 -10.98 -13.81 -12.78
N LEU A 19 -11.35 -12.54 -12.88
CA LEU A 19 -11.86 -11.79 -11.74
C LEU A 19 -13.14 -12.45 -11.22
N ARG A 20 -14.04 -12.85 -12.12
CA ARG A 20 -15.31 -13.48 -11.73
C ARG A 20 -15.17 -14.87 -11.13
N GLN A 21 -14.24 -15.70 -11.62
CA GLN A 21 -14.02 -17.06 -11.13
C GLN A 21 -13.47 -17.05 -9.69
N ARG A 22 -12.58 -16.10 -9.38
CA ARG A 22 -12.06 -15.88 -7.99
C ARG A 22 -12.92 -14.95 -7.17
N ASN A 23 -14.08 -14.61 -7.71
CA ASN A 23 -15.02 -13.70 -7.09
C ASN A 23 -14.42 -12.31 -6.80
N PHE A 24 -13.28 -11.92 -7.39
CA PHE A 24 -12.73 -10.57 -7.31
C PHE A 24 -13.70 -9.54 -7.88
N ASP A 25 -13.62 -8.31 -7.38
CA ASP A 25 -14.59 -7.27 -7.72
C ASP A 25 -14.05 -6.20 -8.66
N GLY A 26 -12.79 -6.31 -9.08
CA GLY A 26 -12.19 -5.34 -9.99
C GLY A 26 -10.73 -5.61 -10.28
N LEU A 27 -10.17 -4.76 -11.14
CA LEU A 27 -8.79 -4.79 -11.56
C LEU A 27 -8.11 -3.46 -11.22
N ASP A 28 -6.92 -3.52 -10.64
CA ASP A 28 -6.05 -2.36 -10.45
C ASP A 28 -4.86 -2.46 -11.41
N MET A 29 -4.67 -1.42 -12.22
CA MET A 29 -3.58 -1.34 -13.19
C MET A 29 -2.35 -0.65 -12.57
N ASP A 30 -1.36 -1.44 -12.18
CA ASP A 30 -0.10 -0.94 -11.60
C ASP A 30 1.08 -1.05 -12.59
N TRP A 31 1.03 -0.23 -13.65
CA TRP A 31 2.11 -0.14 -14.63
C TRP A 31 3.07 0.98 -14.23
N GLU A 32 4.29 0.60 -13.82
CA GLU A 32 5.36 1.51 -13.41
C GLU A 32 6.51 1.63 -14.44
N TYR A 33 6.52 2.55 -15.39
CA TYR A 33 5.47 3.51 -15.76
C TYR A 33 5.30 3.52 -17.30
N PRO A 34 4.10 3.82 -17.82
CA PRO A 34 3.93 4.14 -19.24
C PRO A 34 4.80 5.35 -19.59
N LYS A 35 5.55 5.29 -20.70
CA LYS A 35 6.47 6.36 -21.08
C LYS A 35 6.51 6.59 -22.58
N GLY A 36 6.42 7.87 -22.97
CA GLY A 36 6.45 8.28 -24.37
C GLY A 36 5.08 8.27 -25.02
N THR A 37 5.01 8.73 -26.26
CA THR A 37 3.74 9.00 -26.97
C THR A 37 2.89 7.76 -27.16
N ASP A 38 3.51 6.63 -27.48
CA ASP A 38 2.81 5.38 -27.77
C ASP A 38 2.22 4.78 -26.51
N ASP A 39 3.00 4.61 -25.44
CA ASP A 39 2.52 4.08 -24.16
C ASP A 39 1.41 4.96 -23.58
N LYS A 40 1.57 6.29 -23.63
CA LYS A 40 0.56 7.24 -23.17
C LYS A 40 -0.79 7.03 -23.87
N LYS A 41 -0.78 6.91 -25.20
CA LYS A 41 -1.99 6.64 -25.99
C LYS A 41 -2.54 5.23 -25.73
N ASN A 42 -1.66 4.24 -25.69
CA ASN A 42 -2.03 2.83 -25.55
C ASN A 42 -2.60 2.51 -24.17
N PHE A 43 -2.13 3.19 -23.11
CA PHE A 43 -2.69 3.07 -21.77
C PHE A 43 -4.14 3.59 -21.73
N VAL A 44 -4.42 4.73 -22.35
CA VAL A 44 -5.80 5.24 -22.48
C VAL A 44 -6.70 4.26 -23.22
N LEU A 45 -6.23 3.73 -24.36
CA LEU A 45 -7.01 2.76 -25.14
C LEU A 45 -7.29 1.48 -24.35
N LEU A 46 -6.33 1.03 -23.55
CA LEU A 46 -6.51 -0.12 -22.66
C LEU A 46 -7.57 0.14 -21.60
N LEU A 47 -7.48 1.26 -20.87
CA LEU A 47 -8.46 1.59 -19.84
C LEU A 47 -9.87 1.78 -20.41
N LYS A 48 -9.96 2.42 -21.58
CA LYS A 48 -11.22 2.56 -22.32
C LYS A 48 -11.86 1.20 -22.60
N GLU A 49 -11.10 0.33 -23.26
CA GLU A 49 -11.61 -0.97 -23.70
C GLU A 49 -11.91 -1.90 -22.50
N LEU A 50 -11.13 -1.83 -21.41
CA LEU A 50 -11.43 -2.53 -20.14
C LEU A 50 -12.76 -2.05 -19.55
N LYS A 51 -12.96 -0.73 -19.45
CA LYS A 51 -14.18 -0.16 -18.88
C LYS A 51 -15.42 -0.55 -19.68
N GLU A 52 -15.34 -0.46 -21.01
CA GLU A 52 -16.42 -0.86 -21.93
C GLU A 52 -16.76 -2.36 -21.76
N ALA A 53 -15.76 -3.22 -21.65
CA ALA A 53 -15.98 -4.65 -21.48
C ALA A 53 -16.53 -5.01 -20.09
N PHE A 54 -16.08 -4.32 -19.03
CA PHE A 54 -16.64 -4.48 -17.69
C PHE A 54 -18.10 -4.01 -17.63
N ASP A 55 -18.45 -2.90 -18.30
CA ASP A 55 -19.83 -2.44 -18.42
C ASP A 55 -20.70 -3.47 -19.17
N ALA A 56 -20.21 -4.01 -20.29
CA ALA A 56 -20.92 -4.99 -21.09
C ALA A 56 -21.17 -6.30 -20.32
N GLU A 57 -20.14 -6.83 -19.66
CA GLU A 57 -20.26 -8.05 -18.87
C GLU A 57 -21.24 -7.90 -17.72
N ALA A 58 -21.20 -6.78 -16.99
CA ALA A 58 -22.10 -6.51 -15.88
C ALA A 58 -23.58 -6.56 -16.30
N GLN A 59 -23.89 -6.03 -17.49
CA GLN A 59 -25.22 -6.06 -18.07
C GLN A 59 -25.64 -7.47 -18.48
N GLU A 60 -24.73 -8.24 -19.08
CA GLU A 60 -24.98 -9.60 -19.56
C GLU A 60 -25.28 -10.56 -18.40
N ILE A 61 -24.42 -10.57 -17.37
CA ILE A 61 -24.54 -11.52 -16.25
C ILE A 61 -25.36 -10.98 -15.07
N ARG A 62 -25.86 -9.75 -15.16
CA ARG A 62 -26.66 -9.06 -14.13
C ARG A 62 -26.00 -9.03 -12.75
N LYS A 63 -24.69 -8.80 -12.71
CA LYS A 63 -23.90 -8.58 -11.49
C LYS A 63 -23.42 -7.12 -11.41
N PRO A 64 -23.06 -6.63 -10.22
CA PRO A 64 -22.33 -5.36 -10.11
C PRO A 64 -21.09 -5.38 -11.01
N ARG A 65 -20.84 -4.26 -11.69
CA ARG A 65 -19.70 -4.12 -12.60
C ARG A 65 -18.38 -4.24 -11.84
N LEU A 66 -17.40 -4.90 -12.49
CA LEU A 66 -16.02 -4.90 -12.02
C LEU A 66 -15.44 -3.49 -11.95
N LEU A 67 -14.85 -3.14 -10.81
CA LEU A 67 -14.14 -1.87 -10.63
C LEU A 67 -12.87 -1.84 -11.49
N LEU A 68 -12.51 -0.67 -11.98
CA LEU A 68 -11.25 -0.44 -12.68
C LEU A 68 -10.52 0.74 -12.03
N THR A 69 -9.37 0.45 -11.42
CA THR A 69 -8.51 1.45 -10.78
C THR A 69 -7.09 1.39 -11.36
N ALA A 70 -6.25 2.34 -10.98
CA ALA A 70 -4.83 2.29 -11.30
C ALA A 70 -3.99 2.92 -10.19
N ALA A 71 -2.83 2.34 -9.91
CA ALA A 71 -1.78 2.98 -9.15
C ALA A 71 -0.94 3.89 -10.07
N VAL A 72 -0.71 5.14 -9.64
CA VAL A 72 -0.15 6.19 -10.50
C VAL A 72 0.95 7.01 -9.81
N PRO A 73 1.95 7.52 -10.56
CA PRO A 73 3.11 8.17 -9.99
C PRO A 73 2.83 9.59 -9.47
N VAL A 74 3.74 10.06 -8.64
CA VAL A 74 3.80 11.44 -8.14
C VAL A 74 4.83 12.33 -8.85
N GLY A 75 5.81 11.72 -9.54
CA GLY A 75 6.85 12.45 -10.27
C GLY A 75 6.28 13.23 -11.47
N PRO A 76 6.47 14.57 -11.54
CA PRO A 76 5.90 15.41 -12.60
C PRO A 76 6.23 14.96 -14.03
N ASP A 77 7.46 14.47 -14.25
CA ASP A 77 7.92 13.99 -15.55
C ASP A 77 7.23 12.67 -15.96
N ASN A 78 7.02 11.76 -15.00
CA ASN A 78 6.30 10.51 -15.23
C ASN A 78 4.83 10.80 -15.56
N VAL A 79 4.18 11.70 -14.81
CA VAL A 79 2.78 12.08 -15.04
C VAL A 79 2.63 12.71 -16.43
N ARG A 80 3.43 13.73 -16.76
CA ARG A 80 3.32 14.43 -18.06
C ARG A 80 3.68 13.53 -19.24
N GLY A 81 4.71 12.71 -19.08
CA GLY A 81 5.25 11.84 -20.13
C GLY A 81 4.42 10.59 -20.40
N GLY A 82 3.70 10.08 -19.40
CA GLY A 82 3.02 8.78 -19.45
C GLY A 82 1.49 8.83 -19.42
N TYR A 83 0.88 9.92 -18.95
CA TYR A 83 -0.55 9.93 -18.62
C TYR A 83 -1.29 11.06 -19.34
N ASP A 84 -2.36 10.69 -20.04
CA ASP A 84 -3.41 11.61 -20.48
C ASP A 84 -4.46 11.67 -19.36
N VAL A 85 -4.21 12.54 -18.38
CA VAL A 85 -4.94 12.56 -17.10
C VAL A 85 -6.46 12.68 -17.26
N PRO A 86 -7.02 13.57 -18.10
CA PRO A 86 -8.46 13.63 -18.30
C PRO A 86 -9.04 12.34 -18.86
N ALA A 87 -8.38 11.73 -19.85
CA ALA A 87 -8.85 10.49 -20.46
C ALA A 87 -8.75 9.31 -19.48
N VAL A 88 -7.62 9.17 -18.78
CA VAL A 88 -7.42 8.17 -17.74
C VAL A 88 -8.48 8.29 -16.64
N ALA A 89 -8.69 9.49 -16.10
CA ALA A 89 -9.66 9.73 -15.04
C ALA A 89 -11.12 9.47 -15.46
N SER A 90 -11.43 9.58 -16.76
CA SER A 90 -12.78 9.30 -17.27
C SER A 90 -13.15 7.81 -17.23
N TYR A 91 -12.18 6.91 -17.40
CA TYR A 91 -12.43 5.46 -17.46
C TYR A 91 -12.24 4.76 -16.12
N LEU A 92 -11.41 5.29 -15.23
CA LEU A 92 -11.17 4.72 -13.91
C LEU A 92 -12.28 5.09 -12.92
N ASP A 93 -12.61 4.16 -12.03
CA ASP A 93 -13.45 4.40 -10.86
C ASP A 93 -12.70 5.27 -9.85
N PHE A 94 -11.46 4.89 -9.53
CA PHE A 94 -10.55 5.59 -8.61
C PHE A 94 -9.11 5.54 -9.12
N ILE A 95 -8.31 6.50 -8.65
CA ILE A 95 -6.91 6.69 -9.01
C ILE A 95 -6.10 6.65 -7.72
N ASN A 96 -5.32 5.58 -7.54
CA ASN A 96 -4.48 5.35 -6.37
C ASN A 96 -3.15 6.11 -6.57
N VAL A 97 -3.06 7.34 -6.06
CA VAL A 97 -1.84 8.16 -6.17
C VAL A 97 -0.79 7.61 -5.21
N MET A 98 0.32 7.11 -5.73
CA MET A 98 1.41 6.52 -4.94
C MET A 98 2.24 7.60 -4.23
N ALA A 99 1.64 8.26 -3.23
CA ALA A 99 2.16 9.44 -2.54
C ALA A 99 3.21 9.08 -1.46
N TYR A 100 4.20 8.31 -1.89
CA TYR A 100 5.37 7.83 -1.17
C TYR A 100 6.50 7.64 -2.18
N ASP A 101 7.69 7.23 -1.72
CA ASP A 101 8.90 7.15 -2.54
C ASP A 101 9.26 8.47 -3.23
N PHE A 102 8.94 9.60 -2.59
CA PHE A 102 9.37 10.92 -3.07
C PHE A 102 10.89 11.06 -3.02
N HIS A 103 11.49 10.54 -1.95
CA HIS A 103 12.93 10.54 -1.71
C HIS A 103 13.39 9.17 -1.20
N GLY A 104 14.65 8.83 -1.49
CA GLY A 104 15.22 7.56 -1.09
C GLY A 104 16.68 7.43 -1.52
N LYS A 105 17.25 6.23 -1.32
CA LYS A 105 18.69 5.93 -1.52
C LYS A 105 19.27 6.26 -2.90
N TRP A 106 18.44 6.58 -3.89
CA TRP A 106 18.87 7.04 -5.22
C TRP A 106 19.37 8.49 -5.21
N GLU A 107 19.13 9.24 -4.12
CA GLU A 107 19.63 10.59 -3.89
C GLU A 107 20.90 10.59 -3.02
N ARG A 108 21.64 11.71 -3.04
CA ARG A 108 22.88 11.90 -2.25
C ARG A 108 22.66 12.62 -0.92
N GLU A 109 21.42 12.96 -0.62
CA GLU A 109 21.02 13.66 0.58
C GLU A 109 19.75 13.03 1.13
N THR A 110 19.58 13.11 2.44
CA THR A 110 18.39 12.60 3.12
C THR A 110 17.15 13.35 2.65
N GLY A 111 16.07 12.62 2.42
CA GLY A 111 14.78 13.18 2.10
C GLY A 111 13.68 12.28 2.64
N HIS A 112 12.56 12.87 3.01
CA HIS A 112 11.46 12.13 3.61
C HIS A 112 10.74 11.24 2.58
N ASN A 113 10.32 10.03 2.97
CA ASN A 113 9.62 9.09 2.09
C ASN A 113 8.32 9.68 1.51
N ALA A 114 7.49 10.25 2.38
CA ALA A 114 6.15 10.73 2.07
C ALA A 114 5.78 12.07 2.75
N PRO A 115 6.53 13.17 2.52
CA PRO A 115 6.25 14.45 3.18
C PRO A 115 4.89 15.02 2.74
N LEU A 116 4.07 15.52 3.68
CA LEU A 116 2.79 16.14 3.32
C LEU A 116 3.03 17.44 2.54
N TYR A 117 3.95 18.26 3.03
CA TYR A 117 4.43 19.47 2.37
C TYR A 117 5.94 19.40 2.19
N ALA A 118 6.47 20.09 1.19
CA ALA A 118 7.91 20.20 1.02
C ALA A 118 8.52 21.18 2.06
N PRO A 119 9.72 20.91 2.60
CA PRO A 119 10.39 21.82 3.50
C PRO A 119 10.91 23.06 2.75
N SER A 120 11.06 24.17 3.46
CA SER A 120 11.55 25.45 2.94
C SER A 120 12.97 25.37 2.39
N SER A 121 13.78 24.43 2.89
CA SER A 121 15.14 24.15 2.43
C SER A 121 15.23 23.53 1.03
N ASP A 122 14.13 22.99 0.50
CA ASP A 122 14.13 22.35 -0.81
C ASP A 122 14.31 23.37 -1.95
N SER A 123 15.01 22.94 -3.00
CA SER A 123 15.00 23.67 -4.27
C SER A 123 13.57 23.72 -4.86
N GLU A 124 13.28 24.70 -5.70
CA GLU A 124 11.96 24.83 -6.35
C GLU A 124 11.56 23.57 -7.18
N TRP A 125 12.54 22.82 -7.68
CA TRP A 125 12.29 21.53 -8.31
C TRP A 125 11.89 20.47 -7.28
N ARG A 126 12.66 20.36 -6.19
CA ARG A 126 12.46 19.36 -5.13
C ARG A 126 11.15 19.60 -4.37
N LYS A 127 10.71 20.86 -4.24
CA LYS A 127 9.40 21.22 -3.67
C LYS A 127 8.19 20.58 -4.36
N GLN A 128 8.36 20.08 -5.59
CA GLN A 128 7.30 19.34 -6.30
C GLN A 128 7.07 17.94 -5.73
N LEU A 129 7.97 17.44 -4.87
CA LEU A 129 7.99 16.09 -4.32
C LEU A 129 7.35 16.03 -2.93
N SER A 130 6.05 16.36 -2.86
CA SER A 130 5.23 16.23 -1.66
C SER A 130 3.83 15.73 -2.00
N VAL A 131 3.12 15.19 -1.00
CA VAL A 131 1.72 14.71 -1.15
C VAL A 131 0.83 15.83 -1.68
N ASP A 132 0.94 17.03 -1.10
CA ASP A 132 0.12 18.19 -1.49
C ASP A 132 0.36 18.60 -2.96
N HIS A 133 1.63 18.72 -3.36
CA HIS A 133 1.96 19.07 -4.74
C HIS A 133 1.54 18.00 -5.74
N ALA A 134 1.80 16.72 -5.43
CA ALA A 134 1.50 15.62 -6.34
C ALA A 134 -0.02 15.48 -6.56
N ALA A 135 -0.81 15.50 -5.50
CA ALA A 135 -2.27 15.48 -5.62
C ALA A 135 -2.79 16.73 -6.35
N GLY A 136 -2.23 17.91 -6.06
CA GLY A 136 -2.53 19.16 -6.75
C GLY A 136 -2.21 19.11 -8.25
N LEU A 137 -1.11 18.46 -8.64
CA LEU A 137 -0.73 18.27 -10.04
C LEU A 137 -1.77 17.42 -10.80
N TRP A 138 -2.19 16.29 -10.21
CA TRP A 138 -3.23 15.45 -10.80
C TRP A 138 -4.55 16.20 -11.01
N VAL A 139 -4.98 16.98 -10.02
CA VAL A 139 -6.16 17.85 -10.13
C VAL A 139 -5.97 18.90 -11.23
N LYS A 140 -4.83 19.59 -11.24
CA LYS A 140 -4.50 20.61 -12.26
C LYS A 140 -4.51 20.06 -13.68
N LEU A 141 -4.16 18.79 -13.85
CA LEU A 141 -4.18 18.09 -15.14
C LEU A 141 -5.55 17.50 -15.50
N GLY A 142 -6.56 17.64 -14.63
CA GLY A 142 -7.96 17.32 -14.94
C GLY A 142 -8.54 16.09 -14.23
N ALA A 143 -7.85 15.51 -13.24
CA ALA A 143 -8.44 14.45 -12.43
C ALA A 143 -9.44 15.01 -11.40
N PRO A 144 -10.66 14.47 -11.29
CA PRO A 144 -11.60 14.83 -10.23
C PRO A 144 -11.05 14.45 -8.86
N LYS A 145 -11.17 15.35 -7.86
CA LYS A 145 -10.61 15.15 -6.52
C LYS A 145 -11.19 13.92 -5.83
N GLU A 146 -12.49 13.71 -5.98
CA GLU A 146 -13.24 12.59 -5.42
C GLU A 146 -12.80 11.22 -5.97
N LYS A 147 -12.09 11.19 -7.10
CA LYS A 147 -11.48 9.96 -7.65
C LYS A 147 -10.03 9.73 -7.17
N LEU A 148 -9.36 10.74 -6.63
CA LEU A 148 -7.98 10.62 -6.16
C LEU A 148 -7.96 10.01 -4.76
N VAL A 149 -7.39 8.81 -4.65
CA VAL A 149 -7.17 8.09 -3.39
C VAL A 149 -5.69 8.17 -3.07
N ILE A 150 -5.34 8.74 -1.92
CA ILE A 150 -3.98 9.22 -1.64
C ILE A 150 -3.19 8.15 -0.88
N GLY A 151 -2.05 7.75 -1.43
CA GLY A 151 -1.19 6.69 -0.90
C GLY A 151 -0.50 7.06 0.42
N MET A 152 -0.56 6.14 1.37
CA MET A 152 0.05 6.20 2.70
C MET A 152 1.00 5.03 2.84
N ALA A 153 2.25 5.29 3.25
CA ALA A 153 3.27 4.28 3.42
C ALA A 153 3.29 3.78 4.88
N THR A 154 3.18 2.47 5.08
CA THR A 154 3.47 1.81 6.38
C THR A 154 4.94 1.36 6.44
N TYR A 155 5.82 2.15 5.83
CA TYR A 155 7.26 1.92 5.75
C TYR A 155 7.98 3.27 5.65
N GLY A 156 9.29 3.25 5.92
CA GLY A 156 10.18 4.39 5.73
C GLY A 156 11.26 4.13 4.70
N ARG A 157 11.77 5.21 4.10
CA ARG A 157 12.98 5.18 3.27
C ARG A 157 14.17 5.59 4.13
N THR A 158 15.27 4.86 3.98
CA THR A 158 16.42 4.98 4.88
C THR A 158 17.68 5.41 4.16
N PHE A 159 18.55 6.10 4.90
CA PHE A 159 19.84 6.60 4.44
C PHE A 159 20.93 6.31 5.49
N THR A 160 22.17 6.20 5.01
CA THR A 160 23.36 6.30 5.86
C THR A 160 23.95 7.70 5.73
N LEU A 161 24.00 8.45 6.82
CA LEU A 161 24.53 9.82 6.90
C LEU A 161 26.04 9.82 6.62
N ALA A 162 26.50 10.78 5.81
CA ALA A 162 27.93 11.00 5.59
C ALA A 162 28.61 11.74 6.77
N ASN A 163 27.82 12.46 7.57
CA ASN A 163 28.27 13.16 8.76
C ASN A 163 27.15 13.16 9.79
N THR A 164 27.34 12.49 10.92
CA THR A 164 26.34 12.38 11.99
C THR A 164 26.00 13.73 12.66
N ALA A 165 26.84 14.74 12.52
CA ALA A 165 26.52 16.11 12.96
C ALA A 165 25.53 16.84 12.02
N LYS A 166 25.25 16.27 10.83
CA LYS A 166 24.21 16.75 9.91
C LYS A 166 23.18 15.63 9.73
N HIS A 167 22.09 15.72 10.47
CA HIS A 167 21.12 14.64 10.62
C HIS A 167 19.66 15.07 10.34
N GLY A 168 19.45 16.30 9.87
CA GLY A 168 18.14 16.78 9.42
C GLY A 168 17.87 16.44 7.95
N PRO A 169 16.69 16.80 7.42
CA PRO A 169 16.41 16.72 5.98
C PRO A 169 17.48 17.42 5.15
N ASN A 170 17.73 16.93 3.93
CA ASN A 170 18.76 17.41 3.01
C ASN A 170 20.20 17.31 3.57
N SER A 171 20.43 16.48 4.58
CA SER A 171 21.78 16.17 5.05
C SER A 171 22.49 15.19 4.12
N PRO A 172 23.80 15.35 3.86
CA PRO A 172 24.56 14.47 2.98
C PRO A 172 24.51 12.99 3.41
N ALA A 173 24.27 12.10 2.46
CA ALA A 173 24.18 10.66 2.66
C ALA A 173 25.17 9.91 1.75
N THR A 174 25.67 8.77 2.22
CA THR A 174 26.57 7.89 1.46
C THR A 174 25.83 6.80 0.68
N GLY A 175 24.55 6.59 0.99
CA GLY A 175 23.69 5.61 0.33
C GLY A 175 22.47 5.28 1.18
N GLY A 176 21.84 4.15 0.88
CA GLY A 176 20.71 3.64 1.68
C GLY A 176 21.14 3.23 3.09
N GLY A 177 20.20 3.28 4.02
CA GLY A 177 20.40 2.71 5.35
C GLY A 177 20.50 1.18 5.30
N LYS A 178 20.97 0.59 6.39
CA LYS A 178 21.10 -0.86 6.55
C LYS A 178 19.75 -1.55 6.40
N ALA A 179 19.77 -2.76 5.84
CA ALA A 179 18.57 -3.58 5.69
C ALA A 179 18.01 -3.99 7.05
N GLY A 180 16.68 -3.96 7.19
CA GLY A 180 15.98 -4.46 8.37
C GLY A 180 16.09 -5.98 8.53
N GLU A 181 15.83 -6.46 9.74
CA GLU A 181 15.89 -7.90 10.05
C GLU A 181 14.86 -8.70 9.24
N TYR A 182 13.66 -8.15 9.05
CA TYR A 182 12.51 -8.84 8.47
C TYR A 182 12.35 -8.51 6.99
N THR A 183 12.41 -7.23 6.61
CA THR A 183 12.22 -6.79 5.22
C THR A 183 13.45 -7.05 4.34
N LYS A 184 14.65 -7.08 4.94
CA LYS A 184 15.92 -7.45 4.30
C LYS A 184 16.28 -6.64 3.06
N GLU A 185 15.80 -5.39 2.96
CA GLU A 185 16.12 -4.48 1.86
C GLU A 185 16.85 -3.23 2.38
N ALA A 186 18.06 -2.96 1.87
CA ALA A 186 18.79 -1.74 2.20
C ALA A 186 18.08 -0.50 1.61
N GLY A 187 17.95 0.56 2.40
CA GLY A 187 17.20 1.77 2.03
C GLY A 187 15.70 1.73 2.34
N PHE A 188 15.23 0.70 3.04
CA PHE A 188 13.82 0.45 3.31
C PHE A 188 13.63 -0.22 4.67
N LEU A 189 12.62 0.20 5.44
CA LEU A 189 12.20 -0.47 6.68
C LEU A 189 10.68 -0.43 6.82
N ALA A 190 10.06 -1.53 7.23
CA ALA A 190 8.64 -1.55 7.60
C ALA A 190 8.40 -0.69 8.87
N TYR A 191 7.16 -0.23 9.07
CA TYR A 191 6.82 0.58 10.25
C TYR A 191 7.11 -0.14 11.57
N TYR A 192 6.87 -1.45 11.65
CA TYR A 192 7.22 -2.24 12.84
C TYR A 192 8.74 -2.34 13.10
N GLU A 193 9.60 -2.33 12.06
CA GLU A 193 11.07 -2.27 12.21
C GLU A 193 11.51 -0.89 12.74
N ILE A 194 10.84 0.16 12.28
CA ILE A 194 11.06 1.53 12.75
C ILE A 194 10.66 1.66 14.22
N CYS A 195 9.53 1.07 14.63
CA CYS A 195 9.13 1.00 16.03
C CYS A 195 10.19 0.33 16.92
N GLU A 196 10.77 -0.80 16.47
CA GLU A 196 11.86 -1.44 17.20
C GLU A 196 13.06 -0.52 17.36
N MET A 197 13.44 0.25 16.33
CA MET A 197 14.52 1.22 16.45
C MET A 197 14.21 2.30 17.49
N LEU A 198 13.00 2.86 17.47
CA LEU A 198 12.55 3.91 18.40
C LEU A 198 12.51 3.40 19.85
N LEU A 199 12.05 2.17 20.08
CA LEU A 199 12.04 1.53 21.40
C LEU A 199 13.45 1.16 21.89
N ASN A 200 14.43 1.09 20.99
CA ASN A 200 15.82 0.73 21.30
C ASN A 200 16.79 1.93 21.20
N GLY A 201 16.29 3.15 21.42
CA GLY A 201 17.12 4.34 21.61
C GLY A 201 17.41 5.16 20.35
N ALA A 202 16.72 4.91 19.23
CA ALA A 202 16.73 5.85 18.12
C ALA A 202 16.05 7.16 18.53
N VAL A 203 16.59 8.28 18.05
CA VAL A 203 16.07 9.62 18.31
C VAL A 203 14.90 9.92 17.39
N TYR A 204 13.76 10.30 17.94
CA TYR A 204 12.59 10.74 17.18
C TYR A 204 12.62 12.25 16.94
N VAL A 205 12.31 12.68 15.72
CA VAL A 205 12.17 14.10 15.38
C VAL A 205 10.89 14.33 14.58
N TRP A 206 10.10 15.31 15.01
CA TRP A 206 8.96 15.81 14.25
C TRP A 206 9.35 17.01 13.40
N ASP A 207 9.14 16.93 12.09
CA ASP A 207 9.27 18.08 11.20
C ASP A 207 7.93 18.81 11.04
N ASP A 208 7.87 20.05 11.53
CA ASP A 208 6.63 20.83 11.50
C ASP A 208 6.35 21.51 10.14
N GLU A 209 7.32 21.63 9.24
CA GLU A 209 7.04 22.11 7.89
C GLU A 209 6.45 20.97 7.04
N MET A 210 7.09 19.80 7.07
CA MET A 210 6.67 18.64 6.28
C MET A 210 5.48 17.89 6.88
N LYS A 211 5.18 18.10 8.17
CA LYS A 211 4.14 17.42 8.97
C LYS A 211 4.31 15.90 9.03
N VAL A 212 5.56 15.45 9.16
CA VAL A 212 5.95 14.04 9.22
C VAL A 212 7.15 13.85 10.15
N PRO A 213 7.33 12.65 10.73
CA PRO A 213 8.49 12.35 11.55
C PRO A 213 9.68 11.83 10.74
N TYR A 214 10.87 11.91 11.32
CA TYR A 214 12.00 11.07 10.96
C TYR A 214 12.71 10.61 12.23
N LEU A 215 13.56 9.59 12.11
CA LEU A 215 14.42 9.15 13.19
C LEU A 215 15.89 9.14 12.81
N VAL A 216 16.73 9.17 13.84
CA VAL A 216 18.19 9.10 13.73
C VAL A 216 18.73 8.09 14.73
N SER A 217 19.57 7.16 14.28
CA SER A 217 20.25 6.19 15.15
C SER A 217 21.69 6.03 14.70
N GLY A 218 22.61 6.75 15.36
CA GLY A 218 24.00 6.85 14.91
C GLY A 218 24.08 7.50 13.52
N ASP A 219 24.56 6.74 12.53
CA ASP A 219 24.62 7.17 11.12
C ASP A 219 23.38 6.78 10.31
N GLN A 220 22.38 6.13 10.92
CA GLN A 220 21.16 5.71 10.22
C GLN A 220 20.08 6.79 10.34
N TRP A 221 19.47 7.15 9.21
CA TRP A 221 18.38 8.11 9.11
C TRP A 221 17.18 7.48 8.41
N VAL A 222 15.97 7.66 8.94
CA VAL A 222 14.75 7.08 8.37
C VAL A 222 13.61 8.09 8.37
N GLY A 223 13.06 8.41 7.20
CA GLY A 223 11.84 9.21 7.05
C GLY A 223 10.65 8.29 6.86
N PHE A 224 9.63 8.42 7.72
CA PHE A 224 8.52 7.46 7.85
C PHE A 224 7.21 8.15 8.24
N ASP A 225 6.11 7.40 8.25
CA ASP A 225 4.82 7.88 8.76
C ASP A 225 4.49 7.23 10.12
N ASP A 226 3.96 8.02 11.05
CA ASP A 226 3.44 7.60 12.35
C ASP A 226 1.95 7.95 12.48
N GLU A 227 1.30 7.59 13.60
CA GLU A 227 -0.12 7.90 13.79
C GLU A 227 -0.39 9.41 13.69
N ARG A 228 0.56 10.26 14.12
CA ARG A 228 0.43 11.72 14.07
C ARG A 228 0.44 12.24 12.64
N SER A 229 1.39 11.83 11.81
CA SER A 229 1.45 12.23 10.39
C SER A 229 0.26 11.66 9.61
N ILE A 230 -0.11 10.40 9.86
CA ILE A 230 -1.28 9.78 9.25
C ILE A 230 -2.55 10.56 9.58
N ARG A 231 -2.82 10.89 10.85
CA ARG A 231 -4.00 11.69 11.22
C ARG A 231 -3.99 13.08 10.57
N ASN A 232 -2.83 13.71 10.46
CA ASN A 232 -2.70 14.99 9.76
C ASN A 232 -3.03 14.86 8.26
N LYS A 233 -2.53 13.81 7.60
CA LYS A 233 -2.85 13.50 6.20
C LYS A 233 -4.34 13.18 6.01
N MET A 234 -4.97 12.46 6.93
CA MET A 234 -6.41 12.18 6.85
C MET A 234 -7.26 13.45 6.99
N LYS A 235 -6.86 14.37 7.87
CA LYS A 235 -7.49 15.69 7.96
C LYS A 235 -7.33 16.46 6.66
N TRP A 236 -6.13 16.49 6.08
CA TRP A 236 -5.86 17.12 4.79
C TRP A 236 -6.69 16.48 3.65
N ILE A 237 -6.85 15.15 3.61
CA ILE A 237 -7.72 14.44 2.65
C ILE A 237 -9.17 14.93 2.77
N LYS A 238 -9.71 14.95 3.99
CA LYS A 238 -11.09 15.40 4.27
C LYS A 238 -11.30 16.87 3.87
N THR A 239 -10.41 17.77 4.28
CA THR A 239 -10.53 19.19 3.95
C THR A 239 -10.29 19.47 2.48
N GLY A 240 -9.43 18.68 1.84
CA GLY A 240 -9.09 18.79 0.42
C GLY A 240 -10.18 18.28 -0.51
N GLY A 241 -11.10 17.44 -0.01
CA GLY A 241 -12.18 16.82 -0.79
C GLY A 241 -11.71 15.64 -1.63
N TYR A 242 -10.66 14.94 -1.20
CA TYR A 242 -10.12 13.77 -1.91
C TYR A 242 -10.91 12.49 -1.62
N GLY A 243 -10.83 11.49 -2.50
CA GLY A 243 -11.65 10.28 -2.49
C GLY A 243 -11.37 9.29 -1.34
N GLY A 244 -10.19 9.35 -0.73
CA GLY A 244 -9.82 8.47 0.38
C GLY A 244 -8.32 8.29 0.54
N ALA A 245 -7.93 7.23 1.25
CA ALA A 245 -6.54 6.83 1.47
C ALA A 245 -6.27 5.42 0.94
N MET A 246 -5.12 5.22 0.32
CA MET A 246 -4.60 3.92 -0.10
C MET A 246 -3.40 3.58 0.78
N VAL A 247 -3.19 2.31 1.11
CA VAL A 247 -2.12 1.87 2.02
C VAL A 247 -1.18 0.91 1.32
N TRP A 248 0.09 1.31 1.24
CA TRP A 248 1.21 0.44 0.90
C TRP A 248 2.07 0.19 2.15
N THR A 249 1.93 -0.93 2.87
CA THR A 249 0.99 -2.05 2.69
C THR A 249 0.36 -2.46 4.03
N VAL A 250 -0.65 -3.32 4.01
CA VAL A 250 -1.33 -3.81 5.23
C VAL A 250 -0.39 -4.59 6.15
N ASP A 251 0.58 -5.31 5.56
CA ASP A 251 1.47 -6.24 6.25
C ASP A 251 2.72 -5.58 6.81
N MET A 252 2.86 -4.26 6.68
CA MET A 252 3.97 -3.49 7.24
C MET A 252 3.56 -2.55 8.38
N ASP A 253 2.27 -2.43 8.67
CA ASP A 253 1.77 -1.84 9.91
C ASP A 253 2.12 -2.75 11.11
N ASP A 254 1.93 -2.30 12.35
CA ASP A 254 1.97 -3.20 13.52
C ASP A 254 0.67 -4.02 13.60
N PHE A 255 0.50 -4.93 12.64
CA PHE A 255 -0.66 -5.78 12.50
C PHE A 255 -0.90 -6.69 13.73
N SER A 256 0.15 -6.99 14.48
CA SER A 256 0.08 -7.80 15.70
C SER A 256 -0.39 -6.98 16.91
N GLY A 257 -0.08 -5.67 16.89
CA GLY A 257 -0.21 -4.71 17.98
C GLY A 257 0.87 -4.81 19.06
N GLY A 258 1.78 -5.78 18.97
CA GLY A 258 2.75 -6.07 20.00
C GLY A 258 4.14 -5.46 19.80
N VAL A 259 4.39 -4.77 18.67
CA VAL A 259 5.74 -4.30 18.32
C VAL A 259 5.96 -2.85 18.74
N CYS A 260 4.99 -1.97 18.48
CA CYS A 260 5.16 -0.53 18.68
C CYS A 260 4.89 -0.05 20.12
N GLY A 261 4.60 -0.96 21.05
CA GLY A 261 4.37 -0.66 22.47
C GLY A 261 2.97 -0.14 22.81
N GLY A 262 2.15 0.20 21.81
CA GLY A 262 0.79 0.69 22.00
C GLY A 262 -0.26 -0.38 22.32
N ASN A 263 0.04 -1.67 22.10
CA ASN A 263 -0.94 -2.78 22.17
C ASN A 263 -2.15 -2.57 21.26
N VAL A 264 -1.96 -1.88 20.13
CA VAL A 264 -3.01 -1.56 19.15
C VAL A 264 -2.73 -2.30 17.86
N LYS A 265 -3.64 -3.15 17.40
CA LYS A 265 -3.49 -3.79 16.09
C LYS A 265 -3.72 -2.79 14.97
N TYR A 266 -2.82 -2.78 13.99
CA TYR A 266 -2.85 -1.88 12.84
C TYR A 266 -2.98 -0.41 13.25
N PRO A 267 -2.03 0.13 14.05
CA PRO A 267 -2.15 1.47 14.59
C PRO A 267 -2.31 2.54 13.50
N LEU A 268 -1.57 2.43 12.39
CA LEU A 268 -1.64 3.39 11.29
C LEU A 268 -2.95 3.27 10.52
N ILE A 269 -3.31 2.06 10.07
CA ILE A 269 -4.50 1.85 9.24
C ILE A 269 -5.78 2.10 10.05
N SER A 270 -5.79 1.73 11.33
CA SER A 270 -6.91 2.01 12.21
C SER A 270 -7.07 3.51 12.49
N ALA A 271 -5.97 4.28 12.57
CA ALA A 271 -6.04 5.74 12.64
C ALA A 271 -6.64 6.34 11.35
N MET A 272 -6.30 5.80 10.18
CA MET A 272 -6.93 6.20 8.91
C MET A 272 -8.43 5.94 8.92
N ARG A 273 -8.84 4.73 9.33
CA ARG A 273 -10.26 4.33 9.39
C ARG A 273 -11.04 5.18 10.39
N GLU A 274 -10.46 5.47 11.55
CA GLU A 274 -11.07 6.33 12.56
C GLU A 274 -11.29 7.74 12.03
N GLU A 275 -10.28 8.35 11.40
CA GLU A 275 -10.38 9.71 10.88
C GLU A 275 -11.31 9.82 9.67
N LEU A 276 -11.27 8.88 8.73
CA LEU A 276 -12.05 8.95 7.48
C LEU A 276 -13.47 8.44 7.64
N ARG A 277 -13.71 7.43 8.50
CA ARG A 277 -15.02 6.75 8.61
C ARG A 277 -15.65 6.85 10.00
N GLY A 278 -14.98 7.46 10.98
CA GLY A 278 -15.50 7.58 12.35
C GLY A 278 -15.56 6.26 13.13
N ILE A 279 -14.97 5.19 12.60
CA ILE A 279 -14.96 3.86 13.23
C ILE A 279 -13.77 3.83 14.20
N LYS A 280 -14.06 4.08 15.46
CA LYS A 280 -13.06 4.13 16.53
C LYS A 280 -12.37 2.79 16.74
N ARG A 281 -11.11 2.88 17.15
CA ARG A 281 -10.34 1.83 17.83
C ARG A 281 -10.97 1.47 19.18
N ALA A 282 -10.52 0.39 19.82
CA ALA A 282 -11.03 0.03 21.15
C ALA A 282 -10.78 1.16 22.16
N LYS A 283 -11.60 1.24 23.22
CA LYS A 283 -11.74 2.44 24.08
C LYS A 283 -10.44 2.84 24.80
N ASP A 284 -9.54 1.89 24.97
CA ASP A 284 -8.25 1.96 25.64
C ASP A 284 -7.05 2.11 24.68
N GLU A 285 -7.27 1.93 23.37
CA GLU A 285 -6.23 2.04 22.35
C GLU A 285 -5.89 3.51 22.04
N LYS A 286 -4.64 3.90 22.31
CA LYS A 286 -4.11 5.26 22.11
C LYS A 286 -2.95 5.24 21.11
N ASP A 287 -2.72 6.38 20.46
CA ASP A 287 -1.53 6.58 19.64
C ASP A 287 -0.28 6.55 20.53
N VAL A 288 0.82 6.03 19.99
CA VAL A 288 2.13 6.10 20.66
C VAL A 288 2.67 7.53 20.54
N ASP A 289 3.01 8.13 21.68
CA ASP A 289 3.63 9.46 21.72
C ASP A 289 5.15 9.32 21.65
N TRP A 290 5.69 9.17 20.43
CA TRP A 290 7.12 8.97 20.22
C TRP A 290 7.99 10.10 20.76
N SER A 291 7.45 11.32 20.91
CA SER A 291 8.18 12.43 21.54
C SER A 291 8.46 12.22 23.04
N LYS A 292 7.77 11.26 23.67
CA LYS A 292 7.98 10.86 25.07
C LYS A 292 8.59 9.47 25.23
N VAL A 293 8.43 8.61 24.22
CA VAL A 293 8.84 7.20 24.27
C VAL A 293 10.24 6.98 23.71
N ALA A 294 10.57 7.64 22.60
CA ALA A 294 11.86 7.52 21.94
C ALA A 294 12.91 8.44 22.58
N ALA A 295 14.18 8.23 22.21
CA ALA A 295 15.25 9.10 22.66
C ALA A 295 15.13 10.50 22.03
N THR A 296 15.77 11.46 22.68
CA THR A 296 15.98 12.84 22.22
C THR A 296 17.48 13.11 22.09
N PHE A 297 17.87 14.15 21.35
CA PHE A 297 19.29 14.52 21.22
C PHE A 297 19.92 15.00 22.54
N ASP A 298 19.10 15.34 23.54
CA ASP A 298 19.55 15.81 24.85
C ASP A 298 19.73 14.67 25.87
N ASP A 299 19.37 13.42 25.52
CA ASP A 299 19.53 12.28 26.42
C ASP A 299 21.00 11.83 26.50
N GLU A 300 21.52 11.70 27.73
CA GLU A 300 22.86 11.16 27.98
C GLU A 300 22.96 9.69 27.50
N PRO A 301 24.07 9.26 26.87
CA PRO A 301 24.21 7.92 26.34
C PRO A 301 24.13 6.88 27.47
N VAL A 302 23.02 6.15 27.52
CA VAL A 302 22.86 5.02 28.44
C VAL A 302 23.75 3.87 27.96
N GLU A 303 24.68 3.46 28.81
CA GLU A 303 25.56 2.30 28.60
C GLU A 303 24.69 1.06 28.30
N GLN A 304 24.87 0.46 27.10
CA GLN A 304 24.05 -0.65 26.62
C GLN A 304 24.21 -1.91 27.49
N GLN A 305 23.34 -2.10 28.49
CA GLN A 305 23.06 -3.43 29.01
C GLN A 305 21.98 -4.09 28.15
N LYS A 306 22.36 -5.17 27.45
CA LYS A 306 21.44 -6.00 26.67
C LYS A 306 20.26 -6.44 27.57
N PRO A 307 18.99 -6.27 27.14
CA PRO A 307 17.87 -6.77 27.91
C PRO A 307 17.91 -8.30 28.01
N LEU A 308 17.63 -8.81 29.21
CA LEU A 308 17.50 -10.26 29.44
C LEU A 308 16.24 -10.79 28.73
N PRO A 309 16.27 -12.03 28.20
CA PRO A 309 15.13 -12.62 27.49
C PRO A 309 13.88 -12.68 28.37
N ILE A 310 12.74 -12.25 27.81
CA ILE A 310 11.42 -12.38 28.43
C ILE A 310 11.10 -13.88 28.58
N LYS A 311 11.08 -14.39 29.81
CA LYS A 311 10.56 -15.72 30.14
C LYS A 311 9.05 -15.63 30.36
N ILE A 312 8.27 -16.13 29.41
CA ILE A 312 6.82 -16.30 29.57
C ILE A 312 6.60 -17.46 30.58
N PRO A 313 5.92 -17.25 31.72
CA PRO A 313 5.63 -18.31 32.66
C PRO A 313 4.63 -19.31 32.06
N VAL A 314 4.99 -20.60 32.07
CA VAL A 314 4.19 -21.72 31.55
C VAL A 314 2.81 -21.84 32.23
N SER A 315 2.58 -21.14 33.35
CA SER A 315 1.29 -21.07 34.03
C SER A 315 0.20 -20.34 33.25
N GLU A 316 0.52 -19.33 32.42
CA GLU A 316 -0.49 -18.61 31.62
C GLU A 316 -1.02 -19.43 30.43
N LEU A 317 -0.27 -20.45 29.99
CA LEU A 317 -0.68 -21.37 28.92
C LEU A 317 -1.69 -22.43 29.39
N LEU A 318 -1.68 -22.76 30.68
CA LEU A 318 -2.50 -23.85 31.23
C LEU A 318 -3.92 -23.42 31.61
N ASP A 319 -4.15 -22.13 31.86
CA ASP A 319 -5.48 -21.60 32.21
C ASP A 319 -6.43 -21.43 31.00
N LYS A 320 -5.90 -21.43 29.78
CA LYS A 320 -6.70 -21.38 28.54
C LYS A 320 -7.20 -22.74 28.06
N VAL A 321 -6.85 -23.84 28.74
CA VAL A 321 -7.23 -25.21 28.35
C VAL A 321 -8.09 -25.85 29.45
N ARG A 322 -9.26 -25.28 29.77
CA ARG A 322 -10.35 -26.00 30.46
C ARG A 322 -11.65 -25.16 30.57
N LYS A 323 -12.54 -25.30 29.59
CA LYS A 323 -13.93 -25.83 29.77
C LYS A 323 -14.80 -25.63 28.50
N PRO A 324 -15.79 -26.51 28.25
CA PRO A 324 -16.52 -26.56 26.98
C PRO A 324 -17.97 -26.03 27.01
N SER A 325 -18.49 -25.80 25.79
CA SER A 325 -19.90 -25.88 25.33
C SER A 325 -20.84 -24.67 25.56
N LYS A 326 -21.38 -24.12 24.45
CA LYS A 326 -22.76 -24.42 23.97
C LYS A 326 -23.03 -23.85 22.56
N ILE A 327 -23.71 -24.67 21.75
CA ILE A 327 -24.25 -24.39 20.41
C ILE A 327 -25.52 -23.53 20.56
N ASN A 328 -25.67 -22.49 19.73
CA ASN A 328 -26.95 -21.82 19.53
C ASN A 328 -27.27 -21.64 18.03
N LYS A 329 -28.53 -21.94 17.69
CA LYS A 329 -29.14 -21.94 16.35
C LYS A 329 -29.23 -20.52 15.77
N ILE A 330 -28.86 -20.36 14.51
CA ILE A 330 -29.04 -19.13 13.73
C ILE A 330 -30.43 -19.14 13.09
N LYS A 331 -31.23 -18.10 13.35
CA LYS A 331 -32.45 -17.78 12.59
C LYS A 331 -32.08 -16.85 11.44
N HIS A 332 -32.59 -17.16 10.25
CA HIS A 332 -32.55 -16.29 9.08
C HIS A 332 -33.26 -14.96 9.34
N GLY A 333 -32.61 -13.87 8.93
CA GLY A 333 -33.24 -12.57 8.71
C GLY A 333 -32.66 -11.97 7.42
N LEU A 334 -33.50 -11.84 6.39
CA LEU A 334 -33.17 -11.07 5.19
C LEU A 334 -33.00 -9.60 5.58
N ALA A 335 -31.89 -8.99 5.15
CA ALA A 335 -31.73 -7.54 5.15
C ALA A 335 -31.89 -7.03 3.72
N THR A 336 -32.79 -6.07 3.60
CA THR A 336 -33.22 -5.35 2.40
C THR A 336 -32.09 -4.47 1.84
N VAL A 337 -32.05 -4.41 0.51
CA VAL A 337 -31.18 -3.55 -0.29
C VAL A 337 -31.62 -2.09 -0.12
N ASP A 338 -30.75 -1.25 0.43
CA ASP A 338 -30.91 0.20 0.36
C ASP A 338 -30.03 0.79 -0.76
N LYS A 339 -30.71 1.40 -1.73
CA LYS A 339 -30.12 2.21 -2.78
C LYS A 339 -29.82 3.59 -2.21
N HIS A 340 -28.56 3.94 -1.98
CA HIS A 340 -28.14 5.34 -2.03
C HIS A 340 -26.72 5.51 -2.62
N CYS A 341 -26.66 6.37 -3.63
CA CYS A 341 -25.46 6.88 -4.26
C CYS A 341 -24.84 7.91 -3.31
N ASN A 342 -23.94 7.44 -2.45
CA ASN A 342 -22.98 8.24 -1.70
C ASN A 342 -21.70 7.38 -1.68
N SER A 343 -20.71 7.69 -2.51
CA SER A 343 -19.46 6.92 -2.51
C SER A 343 -18.76 7.14 -1.16
N SER A 344 -18.95 6.21 -0.22
CA SER A 344 -18.24 6.23 1.06
C SER A 344 -16.73 6.12 0.81
N ALA A 345 -15.91 6.84 1.60
CA ALA A 345 -14.47 6.86 1.44
C ALA A 345 -13.86 5.45 1.37
N GLN A 346 -13.06 5.20 0.35
CA GLN A 346 -12.45 3.90 0.11
C GLN A 346 -11.09 3.80 0.80
N VAL A 347 -10.77 2.58 1.23
CA VAL A 347 -9.48 2.18 1.82
C VAL A 347 -8.99 0.93 1.08
N PHE A 348 -7.93 1.09 0.30
CA PHE A 348 -7.23 0.01 -0.40
C PHE A 348 -6.02 -0.44 0.43
N CYS A 349 -5.91 -1.75 0.65
CA CYS A 349 -4.84 -2.35 1.42
C CYS A 349 -4.11 -3.38 0.57
N TYR A 350 -2.83 -3.17 0.30
CA TYR A 350 -2.02 -4.19 -0.36
C TYR A 350 -1.53 -5.23 0.64
N LEU A 351 -1.47 -6.51 0.25
CA LEU A 351 -0.90 -7.60 1.03
C LEU A 351 0.22 -8.25 0.22
N THR A 352 1.45 -8.19 0.72
CA THR A 352 2.60 -8.77 0.01
C THR A 352 2.68 -10.29 0.17
N SER A 353 2.94 -11.02 -0.92
CA SER A 353 3.00 -12.49 -0.96
C SER A 353 4.16 -13.06 -0.13
N TRP A 354 5.26 -12.31 -0.02
CA TRP A 354 6.42 -12.69 0.79
C TRP A 354 6.27 -12.38 2.27
N SER A 355 5.20 -11.68 2.71
CA SER A 355 4.98 -11.40 4.14
C SER A 355 4.86 -12.69 4.98
N ALA A 356 4.35 -13.78 4.39
CA ALA A 356 4.26 -15.10 5.03
C ALA A 356 5.62 -15.76 5.28
N LYS A 357 6.69 -15.28 4.63
CA LYS A 357 8.05 -15.82 4.73
C LYS A 357 8.96 -15.03 5.66
N ARG A 358 8.49 -13.88 6.15
CA ARG A 358 9.24 -13.08 7.13
C ARG A 358 9.40 -13.88 8.44
N PRO A 359 10.55 -13.79 9.12
CA PRO A 359 10.75 -14.50 10.39
C PRO A 359 10.01 -13.81 11.55
N GLY A 360 9.77 -14.55 12.64
CA GLY A 360 9.35 -13.98 13.92
C GLY A 360 8.09 -13.12 13.86
N ALA A 361 8.14 -11.95 14.51
CA ALA A 361 7.00 -11.03 14.61
C ALA A 361 6.60 -10.38 13.27
N GLY A 362 7.52 -10.30 12.31
CA GLY A 362 7.25 -9.77 10.96
C GLY A 362 6.46 -10.74 10.07
N LYS A 363 6.27 -12.00 10.47
CA LYS A 363 5.50 -12.99 9.71
C LYS A 363 4.02 -12.60 9.67
N PHE A 364 3.48 -12.41 8.46
CA PHE A 364 2.06 -12.10 8.26
C PHE A 364 1.45 -12.98 7.19
N GLU A 365 0.30 -13.59 7.47
CA GLU A 365 -0.42 -14.48 6.56
C GLU A 365 -1.83 -13.90 6.30
N PRO A 366 -2.49 -14.22 5.18
CA PRO A 366 -3.81 -13.70 4.86
C PRO A 366 -4.85 -13.90 5.97
N LYS A 367 -4.79 -15.00 6.72
CA LYS A 367 -5.66 -15.26 7.88
C LYS A 367 -5.57 -14.20 8.98
N GLY A 368 -4.43 -13.51 9.08
CA GLY A 368 -4.16 -12.43 10.03
C GLY A 368 -4.81 -11.09 9.66
N VAL A 369 -5.28 -10.93 8.42
CA VAL A 369 -5.97 -9.72 7.98
C VAL A 369 -7.32 -9.60 8.70
N ASP A 370 -7.55 -8.45 9.35
CA ASP A 370 -8.89 -8.08 9.79
C ASP A 370 -9.67 -7.51 8.60
N ALA A 371 -10.62 -8.32 8.11
CA ALA A 371 -11.42 -8.02 6.92
C ALA A 371 -12.28 -6.75 7.04
N LYS A 372 -12.40 -6.14 8.23
CA LYS A 372 -13.16 -4.90 8.47
C LYS A 372 -12.29 -3.64 8.47
N LEU A 373 -10.97 -3.76 8.28
CA LEU A 373 -10.08 -2.60 8.21
C LEU A 373 -10.22 -1.84 6.89
N CYS A 374 -10.26 -2.58 5.79
CA CYS A 374 -10.15 -2.06 4.43
C CYS A 374 -11.45 -2.33 3.65
N THR A 375 -11.76 -1.47 2.68
CA THR A 375 -12.87 -1.72 1.73
C THR A 375 -12.42 -2.60 0.58
N HIS A 376 -11.14 -2.50 0.20
CA HIS A 376 -10.51 -3.23 -0.89
C HIS A 376 -9.19 -3.83 -0.38
N LEU A 377 -8.94 -5.11 -0.67
CA LEU A 377 -7.69 -5.81 -0.38
C LEU A 377 -7.04 -6.21 -1.70
N VAL A 378 -5.78 -5.82 -1.93
CA VAL A 378 -5.04 -6.12 -3.15
C VAL A 378 -3.91 -7.09 -2.82
N TYR A 379 -3.95 -8.31 -3.35
CA TYR A 379 -2.84 -9.25 -3.18
C TYR A 379 -1.71 -8.90 -4.14
N ALA A 380 -0.53 -8.60 -3.61
CA ALA A 380 0.67 -8.23 -4.35
C ALA A 380 1.76 -9.30 -4.14
N PHE A 381 2.30 -9.97 -5.15
CA PHE A 381 2.02 -9.86 -6.56
C PHE A 381 1.95 -11.26 -7.16
N ALA A 382 1.19 -11.39 -8.25
CA ALA A 382 1.50 -12.40 -9.25
C ALA A 382 2.66 -11.92 -10.14
N THR A 383 3.38 -12.84 -10.78
CA THR A 383 4.57 -12.56 -11.60
C THR A 383 4.36 -12.94 -13.07
N LEU A 384 5.33 -12.60 -13.93
CA LEU A 384 5.44 -13.18 -15.28
C LEU A 384 6.59 -14.18 -15.34
N LYS A 385 6.31 -15.40 -15.77
CA LYS A 385 7.31 -16.41 -16.13
C LYS A 385 7.06 -16.87 -17.56
N ASP A 386 8.08 -16.81 -18.42
CA ASP A 386 7.96 -17.13 -19.84
C ASP A 386 6.81 -16.39 -20.54
N HIS A 387 6.60 -15.12 -20.13
CA HIS A 387 5.49 -14.27 -20.59
C HIS A 387 4.09 -14.82 -20.22
N LYS A 388 3.97 -15.59 -19.15
CA LYS A 388 2.71 -16.15 -18.64
C LYS A 388 2.49 -15.68 -17.21
N LEU A 389 1.25 -15.51 -16.80
CA LEU A 389 0.96 -15.21 -15.40
C LEU A 389 1.36 -16.42 -14.57
N SER A 390 2.09 -16.19 -13.49
CA SER A 390 2.62 -17.25 -12.66
C SER A 390 2.61 -16.80 -11.21
N GLU A 391 2.66 -17.76 -10.29
CA GLU A 391 2.84 -17.49 -8.88
C GLU A 391 4.20 -16.87 -8.70
N ALA A 392 4.30 -15.86 -7.84
CA ALA A 392 5.60 -15.41 -7.38
C ALA A 392 6.27 -16.52 -6.56
N SER A 393 5.49 -17.40 -5.93
CA SER A 393 6.00 -18.52 -5.17
C SER A 393 5.09 -19.75 -5.08
N GLY A 394 5.66 -20.92 -4.79
CA GLY A 394 4.90 -22.18 -4.71
C GLY A 394 3.83 -22.24 -3.63
N ASP A 395 3.85 -21.33 -2.65
CA ASP A 395 2.84 -21.24 -1.58
C ASP A 395 1.66 -20.32 -1.93
N ASP A 396 1.74 -19.58 -3.04
CA ASP A 396 0.74 -18.55 -3.40
C ASP A 396 -0.68 -19.09 -3.62
N PRO A 397 -0.93 -20.30 -4.18
CA PRO A 397 -2.30 -20.81 -4.36
C PRO A 397 -3.06 -20.93 -3.03
N ASP A 398 -2.40 -21.47 -2.01
CA ASP A 398 -2.95 -21.56 -0.65
C ASP A 398 -3.16 -20.17 -0.04
N MET A 399 -2.35 -19.18 -0.41
CA MET A 399 -2.51 -17.80 0.06
C MET A 399 -3.72 -17.14 -0.62
N TYR A 400 -3.93 -17.34 -1.91
CA TYR A 400 -5.10 -16.81 -2.63
C TYR A 400 -6.41 -17.28 -1.99
N ASP A 401 -6.54 -18.58 -1.72
CA ASP A 401 -7.73 -19.13 -1.07
C ASP A 401 -8.00 -18.49 0.30
N GLN A 402 -6.94 -18.27 1.08
CA GLN A 402 -7.05 -17.63 2.39
C GLN A 402 -7.42 -16.15 2.31
N VAL A 403 -6.93 -15.43 1.30
CA VAL A 403 -7.33 -14.04 1.02
C VAL A 403 -8.81 -13.99 0.66
N ILE A 404 -9.28 -14.86 -0.23
CA ILE A 404 -10.70 -14.91 -0.65
C ILE A 404 -11.62 -15.29 0.52
N ALA A 405 -11.18 -16.19 1.40
CA ALA A 405 -11.93 -16.59 2.60
C ALA A 405 -12.19 -15.42 3.58
N LEU A 406 -11.46 -14.30 3.48
CA LEU A 406 -11.74 -13.11 4.30
C LEU A 406 -13.15 -12.53 4.07
N ARG A 407 -13.79 -12.83 2.93
CA ARG A 407 -15.18 -12.45 2.67
C ARG A 407 -16.18 -13.14 3.59
N GLU A 408 -15.83 -14.28 4.17
CA GLU A 408 -16.67 -14.92 5.19
C GLU A 408 -16.81 -14.04 6.45
N LYS A 409 -15.79 -13.20 6.73
CA LYS A 409 -15.79 -12.25 7.86
C LYS A 409 -16.33 -10.87 7.48
N ASN A 410 -16.16 -10.46 6.22
CA ASN A 410 -16.72 -9.23 5.67
C ASN A 410 -17.19 -9.43 4.21
N PRO A 411 -18.48 -9.71 3.97
CA PRO A 411 -19.02 -9.94 2.62
C PRO A 411 -18.92 -8.72 1.69
N GLU A 412 -18.73 -7.51 2.23
CA GLU A 412 -18.55 -6.28 1.46
C GLU A 412 -17.09 -6.02 1.06
N LEU A 413 -16.13 -6.81 1.57
CA LEU A 413 -14.72 -6.66 1.24
C LEU A 413 -14.49 -6.98 -0.24
N GLN A 414 -14.04 -5.98 -0.97
CA GLN A 414 -13.62 -6.12 -2.36
C GLN A 414 -12.20 -6.65 -2.39
N ILE A 415 -11.89 -7.60 -3.27
CA ILE A 415 -10.53 -8.15 -3.35
C ILE A 415 -10.03 -8.01 -4.80
N LEU A 416 -8.75 -7.70 -4.98
CA LEU A 416 -8.07 -7.52 -6.26
C LEU A 416 -6.73 -8.27 -6.23
N LEU A 417 -6.19 -8.61 -7.41
CA LEU A 417 -4.83 -9.12 -7.58
C LEU A 417 -3.99 -8.08 -8.34
N ALA A 418 -2.80 -7.77 -7.81
CA ALA A 418 -1.82 -6.96 -8.49
C ALA A 418 -0.80 -7.84 -9.25
N ILE A 419 -0.39 -7.38 -10.43
CA ILE A 419 0.66 -7.97 -11.25
C ILE A 419 1.76 -6.93 -11.48
N GLY A 420 3.01 -7.31 -11.23
CA GLY A 420 4.16 -6.43 -11.46
C GLY A 420 4.87 -6.03 -10.17
N GLY A 421 4.93 -4.72 -9.91
CA GLY A 421 5.62 -4.11 -8.77
C GLY A 421 7.04 -3.60 -9.06
N TRP A 422 7.58 -2.84 -8.12
CA TRP A 422 8.86 -2.12 -8.28
C TRP A 422 10.03 -3.00 -8.74
N ALA A 423 10.30 -4.09 -8.01
CA ALA A 423 11.42 -4.99 -8.31
C ALA A 423 11.23 -5.78 -9.62
N PHE A 424 9.99 -5.86 -10.11
CA PHE A 424 9.64 -6.52 -11.36
C PHE A 424 10.03 -5.68 -12.58
N GLY A 425 9.95 -4.35 -12.46
CA GLY A 425 10.35 -3.40 -13.49
C GLY A 425 9.52 -3.47 -14.78
N SER A 426 9.93 -2.70 -15.80
CA SER A 426 9.16 -2.58 -17.05
C SER A 426 9.52 -3.61 -18.14
N THR A 427 10.68 -4.27 -18.06
CA THR A 427 11.18 -5.16 -19.12
C THR A 427 10.30 -6.38 -19.34
N PRO A 428 9.87 -7.13 -18.31
CA PRO A 428 9.03 -8.31 -18.52
C PRO A 428 7.70 -7.96 -19.19
N PHE A 429 7.11 -6.81 -18.82
CA PHE A 429 5.96 -6.27 -19.52
C PHE A 429 6.32 -5.95 -20.98
N LYS A 430 7.38 -5.18 -21.25
CA LYS A 430 7.82 -4.85 -22.62
C LYS A 430 7.98 -6.10 -23.50
N GLU A 431 8.65 -7.14 -23.02
CA GLU A 431 8.88 -8.38 -23.76
C GLU A 431 7.63 -9.23 -23.95
N LEU A 432 6.78 -9.32 -22.93
CA LEU A 432 5.44 -9.90 -23.06
C LEU A 432 4.66 -9.13 -24.12
N THR A 433 4.77 -7.80 -24.11
CA THR A 433 4.01 -6.89 -24.97
C THR A 433 4.52 -6.76 -26.40
N SER A 434 5.73 -7.24 -26.71
CA SER A 434 6.39 -7.04 -28.00
C SER A 434 5.89 -7.98 -29.11
N ASN A 435 5.19 -9.05 -28.73
CA ASN A 435 4.72 -10.07 -29.65
C ASN A 435 3.26 -10.45 -29.38
N VAL A 436 2.43 -10.32 -30.41
CA VAL A 436 1.00 -10.64 -30.35
C VAL A 436 0.72 -12.08 -29.92
N PHE A 437 1.53 -13.04 -30.36
CA PHE A 437 1.43 -14.43 -29.92
C PHE A 437 1.69 -14.60 -28.42
N ARG A 438 2.72 -13.95 -27.88
CA ARG A 438 3.05 -13.99 -26.44
C ARG A 438 1.96 -13.35 -25.60
N MET A 439 1.37 -12.25 -26.07
CA MET A 439 0.26 -11.60 -25.39
C MET A 439 -0.99 -12.49 -25.37
N ASN A 440 -1.30 -13.17 -26.47
CA ASN A 440 -2.40 -14.12 -26.46
C ASN A 440 -2.15 -15.28 -25.53
N GLN A 441 -0.95 -15.83 -25.57
CA GLN A 441 -0.56 -16.94 -24.72
C GLN A 441 -0.64 -16.54 -23.25
N PHE A 442 -0.09 -15.38 -22.88
CA PHE A 442 -0.22 -14.80 -21.54
C PHE A 442 -1.65 -14.73 -21.07
N VAL A 443 -2.56 -14.33 -21.94
CA VAL A 443 -3.98 -14.18 -21.63
C VAL A 443 -4.63 -15.53 -21.41
N TYR A 444 -4.48 -16.47 -22.34
CA TYR A 444 -5.03 -17.81 -22.19
C TYR A 444 -4.55 -18.46 -20.90
N GLU A 445 -3.27 -18.28 -20.59
CA GLU A 445 -2.66 -18.85 -19.39
C GLU A 445 -2.93 -18.04 -18.13
N ALA A 446 -3.13 -16.72 -18.23
CA ALA A 446 -3.65 -15.91 -17.14
C ALA A 446 -5.07 -16.34 -16.80
N ILE A 447 -5.92 -16.70 -17.77
CA ILE A 447 -7.25 -17.28 -17.49
C ILE A 447 -7.10 -18.59 -16.72
N GLU A 448 -6.21 -19.49 -17.16
CA GLU A 448 -6.03 -20.80 -16.52
C GLU A 448 -5.43 -20.69 -15.12
N PHE A 449 -4.35 -19.91 -14.97
CA PHE A 449 -3.80 -19.52 -13.68
C PHE A 449 -4.88 -18.91 -12.80
N LEU A 450 -5.74 -18.13 -13.48
CA LEU A 450 -6.81 -17.29 -13.03
C LEU A 450 -8.11 -18.02 -12.64
N ALA A 451 -8.21 -19.32 -12.97
CA ALA A 451 -9.38 -20.22 -12.84
C ALA A 451 -9.22 -21.21 -11.69
#